data_AF-A0A534ZMM0-F1
#
_entry.id   AF-A0A534ZMM0-F1
#
_cell.length_a   1.000
_cell.length_b   1.000
_cell.length_c   1.000
_cell.angle_alpha   90.00
_cell.angle_beta   90.00
_cell.angle_gamma   90.00
#
_symmetry.space_group_name_H-M   'P 1'
#
loop_
_entity.id
_entity.type
_entity.pdbx_description
1 polymer ?
#
loop_
_entity_poly.entity_id
_entity_poly.type
_entity_poly.pdbx_seq_one_letter_code
_entity_poly.pdbx_strand_id
1 'polypeptide(L)'
;MTLRPGDGLIVVDVQNDFLPGGSLAVAGGDEVVPPLNAYVAAFARAGLPIFATRDWHPPNHRSFRARGGPWPPHCVAGSEGARFAPGLALPPSTVVVSKDTLPEQDTYSGFQG
;
A
#
# COMPACT_ATOMS: atom_id res chain seq x y z
N MET A 1 21.69 -6.56 -6.88
CA MET A 1 20.87 -7.49 -6.08
C MET A 1 20.93 -8.87 -6.74
N THR A 2 21.18 -9.92 -5.98
CA THR A 2 21.15 -11.30 -6.49
C THR A 2 19.90 -11.97 -5.95
N LEU A 3 18.91 -12.19 -6.82
CA LEU A 3 17.63 -12.83 -6.49
C LEU A 3 17.76 -14.36 -6.59
N ARG A 4 17.01 -15.07 -5.75
CA ARG A 4 17.02 -16.54 -5.68
C ARG A 4 15.59 -17.10 -5.68
N PRO A 5 15.40 -18.36 -6.10
CA PRO A 5 14.14 -19.06 -5.86
C PRO A 5 13.75 -19.00 -4.38
N GLY A 6 12.52 -18.58 -4.09
CA GLY A 6 12.01 -18.40 -2.73
C GLY A 6 12.00 -16.95 -2.24
N ASP A 7 12.67 -16.03 -2.92
CA ASP A 7 12.56 -14.60 -2.59
C ASP A 7 11.18 -14.05 -3.00
N GLY A 8 10.65 -13.10 -2.23
CA GLY A 8 9.41 -12.37 -2.54
C GLY A 8 9.55 -10.89 -2.25
N LEU A 9 8.88 -10.06 -3.05
CA LEU A 9 8.81 -8.62 -2.85
C LEU A 9 7.44 -8.23 -2.28
N ILE A 10 7.42 -7.45 -1.21
CA ILE A 10 6.20 -6.85 -0.67
C ILE A 10 6.35 -5.33 -0.74
N VAL A 11 5.50 -4.69 -1.54
CA VAL A 11 5.37 -3.24 -1.65
C VAL A 11 4.28 -2.80 -0.68
N VAL A 12 4.64 -2.08 0.38
CA VAL A 12 3.73 -1.79 1.49
C VAL A 12 3.13 -0.40 1.33
N ASP A 13 1.81 -0.34 1.15
CA ASP A 13 0.95 0.84 1.33
C ASP A 13 1.45 2.10 0.61
N VAL A 14 1.95 1.94 -0.63
CA VAL A 14 2.40 3.08 -1.46
C VAL A 14 1.19 3.69 -2.16
N GLN A 15 0.32 4.35 -1.39
CA GLN A 15 -0.95 4.94 -1.81
C GLN A 15 -0.95 6.46 -1.73
N ASN A 16 -1.82 7.10 -2.52
CA ASN A 16 -1.92 8.55 -2.64
C ASN A 16 -2.04 9.29 -1.30
N ASP A 17 -2.85 8.78 -0.37
CA ASP A 17 -3.03 9.44 0.93
C ASP A 17 -1.77 9.45 1.81
N PHE A 18 -0.81 8.56 1.52
CA PHE A 18 0.49 8.51 2.21
C PHE A 18 1.58 9.32 1.51
N LEU A 19 1.33 9.86 0.31
CA LEU A 19 2.29 10.71 -0.40
C LEU A 19 2.13 12.18 -0.01
N PRO A 20 3.12 13.05 -0.30
CA PRO A 20 2.96 14.49 -0.13
C PRO A 20 1.68 15.02 -0.81
N GLY A 21 0.87 15.74 -0.03
CA GLY A 21 -0.45 16.26 -0.45
C GLY A 21 -1.63 15.32 -0.16
N GLY A 22 -1.38 14.08 0.25
CA GLY A 22 -2.39 13.13 0.73
C GLY A 22 -2.93 13.46 2.14
N SER A 23 -4.02 12.80 2.53
CA SER A 23 -4.67 13.09 3.82
C SER A 23 -3.86 12.64 5.05
N LEU A 24 -2.94 11.68 4.88
CA LEU A 24 -2.03 11.16 5.90
C LEU A 24 -0.59 11.09 5.35
N ALA A 25 -0.15 12.18 4.74
CA ALA A 25 1.11 12.26 4.01
C ALA A 25 2.35 11.93 4.87
N VAL A 26 3.24 11.12 4.31
CA VAL A 26 4.62 10.95 4.76
C VAL A 26 5.51 11.93 4.00
N ALA A 27 6.34 12.68 4.72
CA ALA A 27 7.27 13.62 4.10
C ALA A 27 8.27 12.87 3.19
N GLY A 28 8.36 13.28 1.91
CA GLY A 28 9.17 12.60 0.89
C GLY A 28 8.67 11.19 0.55
N GLY A 29 7.42 10.84 0.89
CA GLY A 29 6.87 9.50 0.68
C GLY A 29 6.83 9.05 -0.78
N ASP A 30 6.91 9.97 -1.73
CA ASP A 30 7.00 9.71 -3.17
C ASP A 30 8.40 9.32 -3.66
N GLU A 31 9.45 9.66 -2.90
CA GLU A 31 10.85 9.35 -3.25
C GLU A 31 11.15 7.85 -3.28
N VAL A 32 10.29 7.03 -2.67
CA VAL A 32 10.39 5.55 -2.69
C VAL A 32 9.94 4.94 -4.01
N VAL A 33 9.16 5.67 -4.84
CA VAL A 33 8.57 5.11 -6.07
C VAL A 33 9.66 4.70 -7.08
N PRO A 34 10.66 5.53 -7.43
CA PRO A 34 11.71 5.14 -8.36
C PRO A 34 12.52 3.89 -7.93
N PRO A 35 13.05 3.79 -6.68
CA PRO A 35 13.76 2.58 -6.27
C PRO A 35 12.85 1.35 -6.19
N LEU A 36 11.58 1.49 -5.76
CA LEU A 36 10.63 0.38 -5.75
C LEU A 36 10.37 -0.16 -7.16
N ASN A 37 10.22 0.71 -8.16
CA ASN A 37 10.06 0.29 -9.55
C ASN A 37 11.28 -0.52 -10.05
N ALA A 38 12.49 -0.19 -9.60
CA ALA A 38 13.68 -0.97 -9.93
C ALA A 38 13.63 -2.39 -9.33
N TYR A 39 13.16 -2.52 -8.08
CA TYR A 39 12.94 -3.83 -7.44
C TYR A 39 11.82 -4.61 -8.11
N VAL A 40 10.67 -3.99 -8.35
CA VAL A 40 9.53 -4.58 -9.06
C VAL A 40 9.97 -5.13 -10.42
N ALA A 41 10.72 -4.35 -11.20
CA ALA A 41 11.23 -4.79 -12.48
C ALA A 41 12.23 -5.95 -12.34
N ALA A 42 13.07 -5.97 -11.30
CA ALA A 42 14.00 -7.06 -11.06
C ALA A 42 13.28 -8.37 -10.69
N PHE A 43 12.30 -8.33 -9.79
CA PHE A 43 11.49 -9.48 -9.41
C PHE A 43 10.65 -10.00 -10.58
N ALA A 44 10.04 -9.11 -11.36
CA ALA A 44 9.27 -9.47 -12.55
C ALA A 44 10.14 -10.17 -13.60
N ARG A 45 11.35 -9.66 -13.89
CA ARG A 45 12.31 -10.31 -14.80
C ARG A 45 12.77 -11.68 -14.31
N ALA A 46 12.87 -11.86 -12.98
CA ALA A 46 13.25 -13.13 -12.37
C ALA A 46 12.09 -14.12 -12.26
N GLY A 47 10.86 -13.73 -12.63
CA GLY A 47 9.66 -14.56 -12.47
C GLY A 47 9.31 -14.83 -11.00
N LEU A 48 9.71 -13.94 -10.09
CA LEU A 48 9.49 -14.06 -8.65
C LEU A 48 8.23 -13.31 -8.20
N PRO A 49 7.60 -13.75 -7.10
CA PRO A 49 6.34 -13.18 -6.64
C PRO A 49 6.49 -11.74 -6.13
N ILE A 50 5.48 -10.93 -6.44
CA ILE A 50 5.35 -9.54 -6.03
C ILE A 50 3.98 -9.38 -5.38
N PHE A 51 3.97 -8.83 -4.19
CA PHE A 51 2.78 -8.50 -3.42
C PHE A 51 2.74 -6.98 -3.21
N ALA A 52 1.55 -6.40 -3.25
CA ALA A 52 1.33 -5.01 -2.89
C ALA A 52 0.21 -4.94 -1.85
N THR A 53 0.51 -4.44 -0.66
CA THR A 53 -0.52 -4.18 0.34
C THR A 53 -1.14 -2.81 0.11
N ARG A 54 -2.40 -2.67 0.51
CA ARG A 54 -3.08 -1.37 0.58
C ARG A 54 -4.02 -1.32 1.77
N ASP A 55 -4.06 -0.17 2.42
CA ASP A 55 -5.19 0.23 3.25
C ASP A 55 -6.43 0.37 2.37
N TRP A 56 -7.53 -0.21 2.82
CA TRP A 56 -8.78 -0.21 2.07
C TRP A 56 -9.98 -0.01 2.99
N HIS A 57 -9.92 1.09 3.74
CA HIS A 57 -10.82 1.41 4.83
C HIS A 57 -12.27 1.64 4.36
N PRO A 58 -13.30 1.19 5.10
CA PRO A 58 -14.64 1.74 4.97
C PRO A 58 -14.66 3.20 5.45
N PRO A 59 -15.58 4.06 4.95
CA PRO A 59 -15.64 5.48 5.33
C PRO A 59 -15.79 5.75 6.84
N ASN A 60 -16.31 4.78 7.60
CA ASN A 60 -16.52 4.82 9.04
C ASN A 60 -15.58 3.87 9.81
N HIS A 61 -14.34 3.71 9.36
CA HIS A 61 -13.36 2.86 10.04
C HIS A 61 -13.02 3.37 11.46
N ARG A 62 -12.82 2.46 12.42
CA ARG A 62 -12.56 2.80 13.83
C ARG A 62 -11.26 3.56 14.06
N SER A 63 -10.29 3.45 13.15
CA SER A 63 -9.01 4.16 13.26
C SER A 63 -9.15 5.65 12.95
N PHE A 64 -10.27 6.07 12.36
CA PHE A 64 -10.52 7.47 12.03
C PHE A 64 -10.95 8.30 13.25
N ARG A 65 -10.53 9.56 13.30
CA ARG A 65 -10.85 10.54 14.37
C ARG A 65 -12.35 10.70 14.61
N ALA A 66 -13.18 10.58 13.58
CA ALA A 66 -14.64 10.61 13.70
C ALA A 66 -15.19 9.48 14.60
N ARG A 67 -14.41 8.43 14.82
CA ARG A 67 -14.71 7.28 15.70
C ARG A 67 -13.79 7.18 16.90
N GLY A 68 -13.07 8.26 17.23
CA GLY A 68 -12.14 8.29 18.36
C GLY A 68 -10.78 7.65 18.09
N GLY A 69 -10.49 7.26 16.84
CA GLY A 69 -9.16 6.80 16.43
C GLY A 69 -8.16 7.94 16.21
N PRO A 70 -6.87 7.62 16.03
CA PRO A 70 -5.82 8.64 15.94
C PRO A 70 -5.74 9.34 14.58
N TRP A 71 -6.23 8.71 13.50
CA TRP A 71 -5.93 9.11 12.13
C TRP A 71 -7.05 9.94 11.48
N PRO A 72 -6.75 10.88 10.57
CA PRO A 72 -7.77 11.44 9.69
C PRO A 72 -8.34 10.33 8.78
N PRO A 73 -9.51 10.53 8.14
CA PRO A 73 -9.93 9.64 7.05
C PRO A 73 -8.86 9.56 5.96
N HIS A 74 -8.43 8.34 5.63
CA HIS A 74 -7.42 8.06 4.62
C HIS A 74 -7.70 6.70 3.98
N CYS A 75 -7.18 6.49 2.77
CA CYS A 75 -7.25 5.24 2.02
C CYS A 75 -8.66 4.62 1.99
N VAL A 76 -9.68 5.47 1.91
CA VAL A 76 -11.08 5.04 1.88
C VAL A 76 -11.34 4.25 0.59
N ALA A 77 -11.90 3.06 0.72
CA ALA A 77 -12.18 2.15 -0.39
C ALA A 77 -12.86 2.86 -1.57
N GLY A 78 -12.23 2.79 -2.75
CA GLY A 78 -12.72 3.38 -4.00
C GLY A 78 -12.43 4.87 -4.18
N SER A 79 -11.85 5.55 -3.19
CA SER A 79 -11.45 6.95 -3.30
C SER A 79 -10.16 7.13 -4.13
N GLU A 80 -9.86 8.36 -4.52
CA GLU A 80 -8.57 8.72 -5.13
C GLU A 80 -7.41 8.47 -4.16
N GLY A 81 -7.59 8.80 -2.88
CA GLY A 81 -6.57 8.64 -1.83
C GLY A 81 -6.12 7.19 -1.62
N ALA A 82 -7.02 6.23 -1.88
CA ALA A 82 -6.73 4.80 -1.75
C ALA A 82 -6.04 4.17 -2.97
N ARG A 83 -5.88 4.90 -4.08
CA ARG A 83 -5.16 4.38 -5.25
C ARG A 83 -3.67 4.30 -4.96
N PHE A 84 -2.99 3.35 -5.59
CA PHE A 84 -1.53 3.29 -5.58
C PHE A 84 -0.93 4.55 -6.19
N ALA A 85 0.27 4.91 -5.72
CA ALA A 85 0.99 6.10 -6.13
C ALA A 85 1.12 6.24 -7.66
N PRO A 86 1.02 7.47 -8.21
CA PRO A 86 1.27 7.70 -9.61
C PRO A 86 2.70 7.28 -9.96
N GLY A 87 2.85 6.53 -11.04
CA GLY A 87 4.15 6.05 -11.48
C GLY A 87 4.65 4.80 -10.76
N LEU A 88 3.96 4.27 -9.74
CA LEU A 88 4.26 2.93 -9.22
C LEU A 88 3.86 1.87 -10.25
N ALA A 89 4.85 1.21 -10.83
CA ALA A 89 4.69 0.34 -11.99
C ALA A 89 4.50 -1.13 -11.56
N LEU A 90 3.34 -1.44 -10.97
CA LEU A 90 3.00 -2.82 -10.58
C LEU A 90 2.58 -3.65 -11.81
N PRO A 91 3.24 -4.77 -12.13
CA PRO A 91 2.81 -5.64 -13.23
C PRO A 91 1.49 -6.34 -12.90
N PRO A 92 0.73 -6.81 -13.92
CA PRO A 92 -0.53 -7.53 -13.71
C PRO A 92 -0.42 -8.80 -12.86
N SER A 93 0.77 -9.38 -12.76
CA SER A 93 1.07 -10.53 -11.90
C SER A 93 1.19 -10.19 -10.41
N THR A 94 1.11 -8.91 -10.03
CA THR A 94 1.16 -8.46 -8.64
C THR A 94 -0.08 -8.91 -7.89
N VAL A 95 0.11 -9.58 -6.75
CA VAL A 95 -0.99 -9.92 -5.85
C VAL A 95 -1.27 -8.73 -4.96
N VAL A 96 -2.48 -8.16 -5.06
CA VAL A 96 -2.91 -7.05 -4.20
C VAL A 96 -3.58 -7.60 -2.94
N VAL A 97 -3.06 -7.21 -1.78
CA VAL A 97 -3.60 -7.56 -0.47
C VAL A 97 -4.28 -6.33 0.12
N SER A 98 -5.60 -6.37 0.29
CA SER A 98 -6.37 -5.26 0.88
C SER A 98 -6.57 -5.53 2.37
N LYS A 99 -6.09 -4.63 3.23
CA LYS A 99 -6.26 -4.68 4.69
C LYS A 99 -7.24 -3.61 5.17
N ASP A 100 -7.61 -3.70 6.45
CA ASP A 100 -8.56 -2.78 7.11
C ASP A 100 -9.94 -2.64 6.45
N THR A 101 -10.44 -3.73 5.85
CA THR A 101 -11.70 -3.71 5.11
C THR A 101 -12.96 -3.72 5.99
N LEU A 102 -12.80 -3.98 7.30
CA LEU A 102 -13.89 -4.09 8.26
C LEU A 102 -13.92 -2.87 9.20
N PRO A 103 -15.08 -2.26 9.48
CA PRO A 103 -15.16 -1.01 10.25
C PRO A 103 -14.56 -1.06 11.67
N GLU A 104 -14.52 -2.24 12.30
CA GLU A 104 -14.10 -2.42 13.71
C GLU A 104 -12.73 -3.08 13.88
N GLN A 105 -12.03 -3.39 12.79
CA GLN A 105 -10.76 -4.13 12.81
C GLN A 105 -9.64 -3.26 12.23
N ASP A 106 -8.70 -2.85 13.09
CA ASP A 106 -7.51 -2.10 12.70
C ASP A 106 -6.32 -3.08 12.62
N THR A 107 -5.73 -3.23 11.43
CA THR A 107 -4.62 -4.13 11.10
C THR A 107 -3.45 -3.37 10.48
N TYR A 108 -2.33 -3.34 11.21
CA TYR A 108 -1.11 -2.71 10.67
C TYR A 108 -0.37 -3.64 9.69
N SER A 109 -0.40 -4.95 9.90
CA SER A 109 0.35 -5.91 9.09
C SER A 109 -0.46 -6.38 7.88
N GLY A 110 0.20 -6.45 6.71
CA GLY A 110 -0.34 -7.12 5.52
C GLY A 110 -0.55 -8.64 5.66
N PHE A 111 -0.14 -9.24 6.78
CA PHE A 111 -0.40 -10.65 7.12
C PHE A 111 -1.58 -10.82 8.10
N GLN A 112 -2.14 -9.73 8.62
CA GLN A 112 -3.28 -9.78 9.54
C GLN A 112 -4.58 -9.69 8.73
N GLY A 113 -5.27 -10.84 8.65
CA GLY A 113 -6.64 -10.98 8.17
C GLY A 113 -7.59 -11.25 9.33
#